data_AF-A0A3D4ILM7-F1
#
_entry.id   AF-A0A3D4ILM7-F1
#
_cell.length_a   1.000
_cell.length_b   1.000
_cell.length_c   1.000
_cell.angle_alpha   90.00
_cell.angle_beta   90.00
_cell.angle_gamma   90.00
#
_symmetry.space_group_name_H-M   'P 1'
#
loop_
_entity.id
_entity.type
_entity.pdbx_description
1 polymer ?
#
loop_
_entity_poly.entity_id
_entity_poly.type
_entity_poly.pdbx_seq_one_letter_code
_entity_poly.pdbx_strand_id
1 'polypeptide(L)'
;AFWNPTAPVLFTREEMTQPDFKLKIIADVTCDIEGSIPATKRPSTIVDPIYDYNPVTDQVELPMSNPDLVTVMAVDNLPCELPRSASEEFGRDLIDKILPALVIADKDGVIKRGSITKGGKLTEHFLYLSDYAYG
;
A
#
# COMPACT_ATOMS: atom_id res chain seq x y z
N ALA A 1 6.22 0.00 3.72
CA ALA A 1 6.06 -1.09 4.69
C ALA A 1 4.57 -1.27 4.90
N PHE A 2 4.02 -2.47 4.82
CA PHE A 2 2.59 -2.69 5.12
C PHE A 2 2.35 -2.37 6.61
N TRP A 3 1.45 -1.43 6.92
CA TRP A 3 1.21 -1.05 8.31
C TRP A 3 0.27 -2.07 8.97
N ASN A 4 0.68 -2.59 10.12
CA ASN A 4 -0.17 -3.43 10.94
C ASN A 4 -1.13 -2.53 11.74
N PRO A 5 -2.46 -2.75 11.69
CA PRO A 5 -3.43 -1.97 12.47
C PRO A 5 -3.18 -1.90 13.98
N THR A 6 -2.40 -2.83 14.54
CA THR A 6 -2.02 -2.82 15.96
C THR A 6 -0.73 -2.05 16.25
N ALA A 7 -0.01 -1.60 15.22
CA ALA A 7 1.19 -0.78 15.38
C ALA A 7 0.80 0.68 15.70
N PRO A 8 1.63 1.43 16.43
CA PRO A 8 1.37 2.85 16.65
C PRO A 8 1.39 3.61 15.32
N VAL A 9 0.60 4.68 15.25
CA VAL A 9 0.72 5.70 14.19
C VAL A 9 2.04 6.45 14.34
N LEU A 10 2.54 7.02 13.26
CA LEU A 10 3.83 7.74 13.28
C LEU A 10 3.74 9.09 14.01
N PHE A 11 2.56 9.69 13.98
CA PHE A 11 2.18 10.90 14.71
C PHE A 11 0.64 10.94 14.78
N THR A 12 0.08 11.76 15.67
CA THR A 12 -1.37 11.97 15.78
C THR A 12 -1.80 13.26 15.07
N ARG A 13 -3.11 13.41 14.80
CA ARG A 13 -3.66 14.66 14.24
C ARG A 13 -3.37 15.85 15.16
N GLU A 14 -3.47 15.64 16.46
CA GLU A 14 -3.21 16.67 17.48
C GLU A 14 -1.77 17.15 17.41
N GLU A 15 -0.81 16.24 17.21
CA GLU A 15 0.61 16.59 17.01
C GLU A 15 0.81 17.42 15.74
N MET A 16 0.07 17.14 14.66
CA MET A 16 0.13 17.93 13.42
C MET A 16 -0.34 19.38 13.57
N THR A 17 -1.13 19.68 14.60
CA THR A 17 -1.59 21.06 14.89
C THR A 17 -0.58 21.88 15.69
N GLN A 18 0.49 21.26 16.19
CA GLN A 18 1.46 21.94 17.05
C GLN A 18 2.41 22.83 16.22
N PRO A 19 2.83 23.99 16.76
CA PRO A 19 3.70 24.94 16.05
C PRO A 19 5.11 24.40 15.75
N ASP A 20 5.53 23.36 16.47
CA ASP A 20 6.80 22.66 16.26
C ASP A 20 6.69 21.51 15.24
N PHE A 21 5.49 21.17 14.75
CA PHE A 21 5.32 20.21 13.67
C PHE A 21 5.86 20.78 12.35
N LYS A 22 6.96 20.22 11.86
CA LYS A 22 7.70 20.72 10.67
C LYS A 22 7.45 19.95 9.39
N LEU A 23 6.74 18.81 9.44
CA LEU A 23 6.45 18.02 8.24
C LEU A 23 5.43 18.77 7.39
N LYS A 24 5.83 19.13 6.17
CA LYS A 24 4.99 19.86 5.21
C LYS A 24 4.57 19.04 4.00
N ILE A 25 5.34 18.00 3.68
CA ILE A 25 5.09 17.14 2.53
C ILE A 25 5.23 15.69 2.99
N ILE A 26 4.25 14.86 2.66
CA ILE A 26 4.22 13.43 2.94
C ILE A 26 4.00 12.68 1.64
N ALA A 27 4.89 11.75 1.33
CA ALA A 27 4.73 10.78 0.25
C ALA A 27 4.44 9.40 0.86
N ASP A 28 3.17 9.08 1.00
CA ASP A 28 2.70 7.82 1.57
C ASP A 28 2.56 6.75 0.48
N VAL A 29 3.62 5.96 0.31
CA VAL A 29 3.67 4.85 -0.66
C VAL A 29 2.78 3.67 -0.25
N THR A 30 2.37 3.59 1.02
CA THR A 30 1.51 2.50 1.51
C THR A 30 0.07 2.70 1.10
N CYS A 31 -0.38 3.96 1.03
CA CYS A 31 -1.75 4.36 0.76
C CYS A 31 -2.77 3.66 1.69
N ASP A 32 -2.36 3.37 2.93
CA ASP A 32 -3.25 2.83 3.96
C ASP A 32 -4.15 3.98 4.48
N ILE A 33 -5.40 4.03 4.02
CA ILE A 33 -6.37 5.06 4.42
C ILE A 33 -6.58 5.00 5.94
N GLU A 34 -6.35 6.13 6.61
CA GLU A 34 -6.37 6.24 8.08
C GLU A 34 -5.48 5.21 8.80
N GLY A 35 -4.41 4.77 8.13
CA GLY A 35 -3.40 3.87 8.68
C GLY A 35 -2.29 4.60 9.44
N SER A 36 -1.05 4.28 9.11
CA SER A 36 0.14 4.82 9.80
C SER A 36 0.31 6.34 9.75
N ILE A 37 -0.27 6.96 8.71
CA ILE A 37 -0.23 8.39 8.42
C ILE A 37 -1.67 8.92 8.53
N PRO A 38 -2.03 9.63 9.62
CA PRO A 38 -3.39 10.16 9.78
C PRO A 38 -3.85 11.15 8.69
N ALA A 39 -2.90 11.76 8.00
CA ALA A 39 -3.15 12.70 6.90
C ALA A 39 -3.63 12.02 5.60
N THR A 40 -3.44 10.70 5.48
CA THR A 40 -3.86 9.92 4.31
C THR A 40 -5.36 9.65 4.39
N LYS A 41 -6.17 10.58 3.87
CA LYS A 41 -7.64 10.51 3.91
C LYS A 41 -8.27 9.84 2.70
N ARG A 42 -7.54 9.79 1.58
CA ARG A 42 -7.96 9.11 0.36
C ARG A 42 -6.76 8.75 -0.51
N PRO A 43 -6.89 7.76 -1.40
CA PRO A 43 -5.93 7.58 -2.48
C PRO A 43 -5.94 8.82 -3.40
N SER A 44 -4.75 9.20 -3.84
CA SER A 44 -4.54 10.11 -4.97
C SER A 44 -4.30 9.30 -6.24
N THR A 45 -4.34 9.96 -7.40
CA THR A 45 -4.17 9.28 -8.69
C THR A 45 -2.91 9.75 -9.38
N ILE A 46 -2.44 9.04 -10.39
CA ILE A 46 -1.33 9.50 -11.22
C ILE A 46 -1.59 10.90 -11.83
N VAL A 47 -2.84 11.17 -12.22
CA VAL A 47 -3.25 12.44 -12.85
C VAL A 47 -3.30 13.58 -11.82
N ASP A 48 -3.86 13.28 -10.64
CA ASP A 48 -3.99 14.21 -9.52
C ASP A 48 -3.28 13.62 -8.30
N PRO A 49 -1.93 13.69 -8.24
CA PRO A 49 -1.11 12.89 -7.33
C PRO A 49 -1.07 13.44 -5.91
N ILE A 50 -1.44 14.69 -5.71
CA ILE A 50 -1.33 15.37 -4.43
C ILE A 50 -2.63 16.05 -4.03
N TYR A 51 -2.79 16.23 -2.73
CA TYR A 51 -3.79 17.10 -2.10
C TYR A 51 -3.21 17.71 -0.84
N ASP A 52 -3.78 18.80 -0.35
CA ASP A 52 -3.41 19.32 0.96
C ASP A 52 -4.34 18.71 2.03
N TYR A 53 -3.81 18.48 3.23
CA TYR A 53 -4.56 18.04 4.39
C TYR A 53 -4.52 19.12 5.47
N ASN A 54 -5.70 19.44 5.99
CA ASN A 54 -5.88 20.37 7.09
C ASN A 54 -6.11 19.62 8.41
N PRO A 55 -5.10 19.55 9.30
CA PRO A 55 -5.22 18.83 10.56
C PRO A 55 -6.20 19.50 11.53
N VAL A 56 -6.51 20.79 11.37
CA VAL A 56 -7.46 21.51 12.23
C VAL A 56 -8.90 21.08 11.90
N THR A 57 -9.27 21.11 10.62
CA THR A 57 -10.63 20.76 10.16
C THR A 57 -10.83 19.28 9.87
N ASP A 58 -9.75 18.50 9.82
CA ASP A 58 -9.72 17.11 9.36
C ASP A 58 -10.21 16.92 7.92
N GLN A 59 -9.91 17.87 7.04
CA GLN A 59 -10.37 17.84 5.65
C GLN A 59 -9.26 17.89 4.62
N VAL A 60 -9.59 17.38 3.45
CA VAL A 60 -8.76 17.45 2.25
C VAL A 60 -9.07 18.74 1.51
N GLU A 61 -8.03 19.45 1.12
CA GLU A 61 -8.08 20.74 0.44
C GLU A 61 -7.44 20.64 -0.94
N LEU A 62 -7.60 21.70 -1.74
CA LEU A 62 -6.93 21.81 -3.03
C LEU A 62 -5.39 21.73 -2.84
N PRO A 63 -4.68 21.05 -3.75
CA PRO A 63 -3.23 20.87 -3.62
C PRO A 63 -2.50 22.21 -3.65
N MET A 64 -1.49 22.35 -2.79
CA MET A 64 -0.62 23.54 -2.71
C MET A 64 -1.42 24.85 -2.52
N SER A 65 -2.56 24.77 -1.83
CA SER A 65 -3.47 25.90 -1.62
C SER A 65 -3.01 26.81 -0.49
N ASN A 66 -2.30 26.27 0.50
CA ASN A 66 -1.82 27.04 1.64
C ASN A 66 -0.53 26.42 2.25
N PRO A 67 0.57 27.19 2.44
CA PRO A 67 1.83 26.69 3.01
C PRO A 67 1.73 26.19 4.46
N ASP A 68 0.65 26.51 5.17
CA ASP A 68 0.40 26.01 6.52
C ASP A 68 -0.14 24.58 6.54
N LEU A 69 -0.74 24.12 5.43
CA LEU A 69 -1.27 22.77 5.29
C LEU A 69 -0.16 21.75 4.98
N VAL A 70 -0.50 20.47 5.13
CA VAL A 70 0.42 19.37 4.83
C VAL A 70 0.03 18.77 3.48
N THR A 71 0.91 18.83 2.50
CA THR A 71 0.68 18.23 1.19
C THR A 71 0.96 16.73 1.25
N VAL A 72 0.00 15.92 0.77
CA VAL A 72 0.06 14.45 0.81
C VAL A 72 0.00 13.90 -0.61
N MET A 73 0.91 12.98 -0.92
CA MET A 73 0.86 12.09 -2.08
C MET A 73 0.59 10.67 -1.58
N ALA A 74 -0.51 10.06 -2.00
CA ALA A 74 -0.90 8.70 -1.62
C ALA A 74 -1.40 7.95 -2.87
N VAL A 75 -0.50 7.76 -3.85
CA VAL A 75 -0.81 7.06 -5.10
C VAL A 75 -0.63 5.55 -4.87
N ASP A 76 -1.69 4.77 -5.08
CA ASP A 76 -1.76 3.34 -4.77
C ASP A 76 -1.05 2.44 -5.80
N ASN A 77 -0.73 2.98 -6.99
CA ASN A 77 -0.14 2.26 -8.11
C ASN A 77 1.18 2.89 -8.61
N LEU A 78 1.98 3.49 -7.73
CA LEU A 78 3.26 4.15 -8.07
C LEU A 78 4.22 3.35 -8.97
N PRO A 79 4.31 2.00 -8.91
CA PRO A 79 5.13 1.26 -9.88
C PRO A 79 4.76 1.54 -11.35
N CYS A 80 3.52 1.95 -11.63
CA CYS A 80 3.05 2.34 -12.95
C CYS A 80 3.67 3.66 -13.46
N GLU A 81 4.30 4.47 -12.59
CA GLU A 81 5.04 5.68 -13.00
C GLU A 81 6.36 5.33 -13.71
N LEU A 82 6.93 4.15 -13.42
CA LEU A 82 8.10 3.60 -14.11
C LEU A 82 7.78 2.20 -14.67
N PRO A 83 6.80 2.10 -15.58
CA PRO A 83 6.16 0.83 -15.91
C PRO A 83 7.10 -0.15 -16.60
N ARG A 84 8.06 0.37 -17.39
CA ARG A 84 9.09 -0.44 -18.05
C ARG A 84 9.99 -1.11 -17.01
N SER A 85 10.61 -0.33 -16.14
CA SER A 85 11.53 -0.84 -15.12
C SER A 85 10.84 -1.81 -14.17
N ALA A 86 9.63 -1.47 -13.70
CA ALA A 86 8.85 -2.35 -12.82
C ALA A 86 8.50 -3.69 -13.50
N SER A 87 8.14 -3.66 -14.78
CA SER A 87 7.83 -4.88 -15.55
C SER A 87 9.07 -5.74 -15.81
N GLU A 88 10.20 -5.10 -16.14
CA GLU A 88 11.48 -5.81 -16.35
C GLU A 88 11.97 -6.48 -15.08
N GLU A 89 11.92 -5.78 -13.94
CA GLU A 89 12.35 -6.31 -12.64
C GLU A 89 11.44 -7.45 -12.17
N PHE A 90 10.11 -7.25 -12.21
CA PHE A 90 9.15 -8.30 -11.86
C PHE A 90 9.30 -9.53 -12.77
N GLY A 91 9.44 -9.32 -14.08
CA GLY A 91 9.59 -10.41 -15.04
C GLY A 91 10.87 -11.21 -14.81
N ARG A 92 11.99 -10.52 -14.53
CA ARG A 92 13.25 -11.17 -14.20
C ARG A 92 13.14 -12.01 -12.93
N ASP A 93 12.56 -11.45 -11.86
CA ASP A 93 12.36 -12.16 -10.61
C ASP A 93 11.43 -13.37 -10.76
N LEU A 94 10.37 -13.24 -11.56
CA LEU A 94 9.47 -14.36 -11.88
C LEU A 94 10.23 -15.48 -12.59
N ILE A 95 11.04 -15.16 -13.60
CA ILE A 95 11.83 -16.14 -14.36
C ILE A 95 12.90 -16.78 -13.49
N ASP A 96 13.66 -16.00 -12.74
CA ASP A 96 14.82 -16.49 -12.01
C ASP A 96 14.42 -17.25 -10.73
N LYS A 97 13.38 -16.78 -10.02
CA LYS A 97 13.02 -17.29 -8.67
C LYS A 97 11.80 -18.22 -8.67
N ILE A 98 10.81 -17.98 -9.53
CA ILE A 98 9.51 -18.68 -9.45
C ILE A 98 9.34 -19.73 -10.54
N LEU A 99 9.76 -19.43 -11.77
CA LEU A 99 9.59 -20.34 -12.91
C LEU A 99 10.21 -21.74 -12.66
N PRO A 100 11.42 -21.89 -12.07
CA PRO A 100 11.97 -23.21 -11.78
C PRO A 100 11.11 -24.01 -10.79
N ALA A 101 10.54 -23.34 -9.79
CA ALA A 101 9.64 -23.96 -8.82
C ALA A 101 8.31 -24.40 -9.45
N LEU A 102 7.84 -23.66 -10.46
CA LEU A 102 6.63 -23.99 -11.22
C LEU A 102 6.82 -25.19 -12.17
N VAL A 103 7.90 -25.22 -12.94
CA VAL A 103 8.02 -26.16 -14.09
C VAL A 103 8.95 -27.34 -13.86
N ILE A 104 9.86 -27.26 -12.87
CA ILE A 104 10.83 -28.33 -12.58
C ILE A 104 10.45 -29.02 -11.28
N ALA A 105 10.59 -28.31 -10.16
CA ALA A 105 10.28 -28.84 -8.84
C ALA A 105 10.19 -27.72 -7.81
N ASP A 106 9.12 -27.72 -7.03
CA ASP A 106 8.90 -26.78 -5.92
C ASP A 106 9.70 -27.19 -4.67
N LYS A 107 11.04 -27.12 -4.76
CA LYS A 107 11.95 -27.59 -3.70
C LYS A 107 11.73 -26.85 -2.37
N ASP A 108 11.44 -25.55 -2.46
CA ASP A 108 11.26 -24.68 -1.29
C ASP A 108 9.80 -24.59 -0.84
N GLY A 109 8.89 -25.30 -1.52
CA GLY A 109 7.45 -25.29 -1.22
C GLY A 109 6.77 -23.94 -1.47
N VAL A 110 7.38 -23.05 -2.26
CA VAL A 110 6.86 -21.70 -2.53
C VAL A 110 5.57 -21.76 -3.33
N ILE A 111 5.47 -22.67 -4.30
CA ILE A 111 4.24 -22.85 -5.09
C ILE A 111 3.16 -23.44 -4.21
N LYS A 112 3.49 -24.44 -3.38
CA LYS A 112 2.54 -25.03 -2.42
C LYS A 112 1.96 -23.96 -1.47
N ARG A 113 2.80 -23.10 -0.90
CA ARG A 113 2.35 -22.04 0.03
C ARG A 113 1.61 -20.91 -0.68
N GLY A 114 1.99 -20.57 -1.91
CA GLY A 114 1.33 -19.54 -2.72
C GLY A 114 0.05 -20.00 -3.42
N SER A 115 -0.23 -21.30 -3.46
CA SER A 115 -1.43 -21.85 -4.10
C SER A 115 -2.65 -21.70 -3.19
N ILE A 116 -3.50 -20.70 -3.45
CA ILE A 116 -4.76 -20.48 -2.73
C ILE A 116 -5.73 -21.64 -2.97
N THR A 117 -5.84 -22.11 -4.20
CA THR A 117 -6.71 -23.22 -4.59
C THR A 117 -5.94 -24.32 -5.31
N LYS A 118 -6.42 -25.55 -5.19
CA LYS A 118 -5.93 -26.71 -5.95
C LYS A 118 -7.10 -27.63 -6.28
N GLY A 119 -7.30 -27.93 -7.56
CA GLY A 119 -8.42 -28.75 -8.01
C GLY A 119 -9.80 -28.12 -7.70
N GLY A 120 -9.90 -26.78 -7.78
CA GLY A 120 -11.13 -26.05 -7.50
C GLY A 120 -11.49 -25.92 -6.01
N LYS A 121 -10.62 -26.38 -5.11
CA LYS A 121 -10.84 -26.29 -3.65
C LYS A 121 -9.76 -25.44 -2.99
N LEU A 122 -10.11 -24.75 -1.91
CA LEU A 122 -9.15 -24.03 -1.08
C LEU A 122 -8.11 -25.00 -0.51
N THR A 123 -6.85 -24.57 -0.49
CA THR A 123 -5.79 -25.32 0.19
C THR A 123 -5.83 -25.05 1.70
N GLU A 124 -5.18 -25.91 2.50
CA GLU A 124 -5.24 -25.90 3.97
C GLU A 124 -4.96 -24.53 4.59
N HIS A 125 -3.94 -23.81 4.08
CA HIS A 125 -3.55 -22.49 4.58
C HIS A 125 -4.63 -21.41 4.37
N PHE A 126 -5.53 -21.61 3.41
CA PHE A 126 -6.53 -20.62 3.01
C PHE A 126 -7.95 -21.03 3.40
N LEU A 127 -8.12 -22.08 4.22
CA LEU A 127 -9.44 -22.53 4.68
C LEU A 127 -10.21 -21.46 5.47
N TYR A 128 -9.53 -20.47 6.05
CA TYR A 128 -10.18 -19.33 6.70
C TYR A 128 -11.04 -18.50 5.73
N LEU A 129 -10.86 -18.65 4.42
CA LEU A 129 -11.68 -18.02 3.38
C LEU A 129 -12.92 -18.86 3.00
N SER A 130 -13.16 -20.00 3.63
CA SER A 130 -14.24 -20.93 3.22
C SER A 130 -15.62 -20.30 3.27
N ASP A 131 -15.91 -19.49 4.29
CA ASP A 131 -17.21 -18.82 4.41
C ASP A 131 -17.45 -17.86 3.25
N TYR A 132 -16.40 -17.18 2.75
CA TYR A 132 -16.50 -16.31 1.58
C TYR A 132 -16.56 -17.08 0.26
N ALA A 133 -15.82 -18.18 0.14
CA ALA A 133 -15.68 -18.92 -1.11
C ALA A 133 -16.83 -19.92 -1.38
N TYR A 134 -17.48 -20.41 -0.32
CA TYR A 134 -18.51 -21.46 -0.39
C TYR A 134 -19.84 -21.11 0.27
N GLY A 135 -19.88 -20.03 1.06
CA GLY A 135 -21.09 -19.54 1.72
C GLY A 135 -22.06 -18.83 0.78
#